data_AF-A0A1D1YBC7-F1
#
_entry.id   AF-A0A1D1YBC7-F1
#
_cell.length_a   1.000
_cell.length_b   1.000
_cell.length_c   1.000
_cell.angle_alpha   90.00
_cell.angle_beta   90.00
_cell.angle_gamma   90.00
#
_symmetry.space_group_name_H-M   'P 1'
#
loop_
_entity.id
_entity.type
_entity.pdbx_description
1 polymer ?
#
loop_
_entity_poly.entity_id
_entity_poly.type
_entity_poly.pdbx_seq_one_letter_code
_entity_poly.pdbx_strand_id
1 'polypeptide(L)'
;MCRCSSNDHAGGAASLYYDDPRERKGPLRIRAFYVRLALCPAGPPQHAPPESLTLVYLPRINGAPLEVNGARVRPDAPAFVALHRVRSAESGGGERVYGCTDRVRAGEGVRFEAYVGEERAVKG
;
A
#
# COMPACT_ATOMS: atom_id res chain seq x y z
N MET A 1 -1.27 -65.64 31.68
CA MET A 1 -2.42 -65.99 30.80
C MET A 1 -3.42 -64.86 30.86
N CYS A 2 -3.75 -64.29 29.70
CA CYS A 2 -5.05 -63.76 29.27
C CYS A 2 -4.84 -62.78 28.10
N ARG A 3 -5.25 -63.24 26.91
CA ARG A 3 -5.45 -62.43 25.69
C ARG A 3 -6.81 -61.75 25.77
N CYS A 4 -6.95 -60.64 25.03
CA CYS A 4 -8.10 -60.15 24.24
C CYS A 4 -7.81 -58.65 23.95
N SER A 5 -8.13 -58.00 22.84
CA SER A 5 -8.46 -58.32 21.45
C SER A 5 -8.39 -56.97 20.69
N SER A 6 -8.16 -57.02 19.38
CA SER A 6 -8.20 -55.90 18.42
C SER A 6 -9.48 -55.04 18.56
N ASN A 7 -9.42 -53.71 18.45
CA ASN A 7 -9.66 -53.00 17.18
C ASN A 7 -9.62 -51.45 17.31
N ASP A 8 -9.21 -50.86 16.19
CA ASP A 8 -9.60 -49.57 15.59
C ASP A 8 -9.01 -48.22 16.04
N HIS A 9 -8.16 -47.73 15.13
CA HIS A 9 -8.24 -46.43 14.44
C HIS A 9 -8.58 -45.18 15.27
N ALA A 10 -7.55 -44.41 15.59
CA ALA A 10 -7.58 -42.96 15.40
C ALA A 10 -6.15 -42.43 15.28
N GLY A 11 -5.74 -42.08 14.06
CA GLY A 11 -4.48 -41.41 13.78
C GLY A 11 -4.46 -40.02 14.41
N GLY A 12 -3.74 -39.88 15.51
CA GLY A 12 -3.33 -38.59 16.04
C GLY A 12 -2.09 -38.11 15.29
N ALA A 13 -2.29 -37.51 14.11
CA ALA A 13 -1.24 -36.73 13.48
C ALA A 13 -1.06 -35.46 14.32
N ALA A 14 0.02 -35.43 15.11
CA ALA A 14 0.49 -34.22 15.75
C ALA A 14 0.73 -33.17 14.66
N SER A 15 -0.18 -32.22 14.55
CA SER A 15 0.01 -31.01 13.75
C SER A 15 1.09 -30.19 14.44
N LEU A 16 2.35 -30.47 14.07
CA LEU A 16 3.42 -29.52 14.23
C LEU A 16 3.05 -28.33 13.33
N TYR A 17 2.54 -27.27 13.93
CA TYR A 17 2.46 -25.95 13.32
C TYR A 17 3.91 -25.49 13.08
N TYR A 18 4.52 -25.99 12.01
CA TYR A 18 5.53 -25.23 11.32
C TYR A 18 4.78 -24.11 10.60
N ASP A 19 4.80 -22.93 11.21
CA ASP A 19 4.52 -21.67 10.52
C ASP A 19 5.53 -21.63 9.35
N ASP A 20 5.08 -21.96 8.14
CA ASP A 20 5.94 -21.93 6.95
C ASP A 20 6.29 -20.45 6.71
N PRO A 21 7.57 -20.04 6.84
CA PRO A 21 7.95 -18.64 6.69
C PRO A 21 7.70 -18.09 5.27
N ARG A 22 7.31 -18.95 4.31
CA ARG A 22 6.89 -18.57 2.95
C ARG A 22 5.43 -18.11 2.90
N GLU A 23 4.58 -18.46 3.87
CA GLU A 23 3.16 -18.05 3.90
C GLU A 23 2.95 -16.59 4.33
N ARG A 24 3.98 -15.91 4.88
CA ARG A 24 3.92 -14.45 5.14
C ARG A 24 4.13 -13.58 3.90
N LYS A 25 4.29 -14.13 2.68
CA LYS A 25 4.55 -13.36 1.45
C LYS A 25 3.30 -13.08 0.62
N GLY A 26 2.24 -12.56 1.24
CA GLY A 26 1.11 -11.98 0.51
C GLY A 26 1.42 -10.54 0.04
N PRO A 27 0.74 -10.03 -1.00
CA PRO A 27 0.89 -8.62 -1.38
C PRO A 27 0.41 -7.70 -0.26
N LEU A 28 1.11 -6.58 -0.07
CA LEU A 28 0.72 -5.52 0.86
C LEU A 28 -0.64 -4.95 0.42
N ARG A 29 -1.62 -4.99 1.33
CA ARG A 29 -2.98 -4.50 1.09
C ARG A 29 -3.16 -3.12 1.72
N ILE A 30 -3.19 -2.10 0.88
CA ILE A 30 -3.31 -0.70 1.28
C ILE A 30 -4.76 -0.27 1.04
N ARG A 31 -5.39 0.29 2.07
CA ARG A 31 -6.79 0.73 2.03
C ARG A 31 -6.95 2.24 1.87
N ALA A 32 -5.91 2.98 2.20
CA ALA A 32 -5.86 4.42 2.07
C ALA A 32 -4.40 4.87 2.04
N PHE A 33 -4.15 5.97 1.34
CA PHE A 33 -2.91 6.73 1.41
C PHE A 33 -3.21 8.11 1.98
N TYR A 34 -2.33 8.58 2.86
CA TYR A 34 -2.33 9.95 3.35
C TYR A 34 -0.92 10.51 3.21
N VAL A 35 -0.80 11.64 2.53
CA VAL A 35 0.43 12.40 2.39
C VAL A 35 0.25 13.74 3.07
N ARG A 36 1.17 14.06 3.97
CA ARG A 36 1.16 15.31 4.72
C ARG A 36 2.33 16.17 4.24
N LEU A 37 2.01 17.36 3.72
CA LEU A 37 2.99 18.30 3.20
C LEU A 37 2.98 19.56 4.06
N ALA A 38 4.15 19.91 4.59
CA ALA A 38 4.39 21.23 5.15
C ALA A 38 4.95 22.12 4.04
N LEU A 39 4.13 23.05 3.54
CA LEU A 39 4.59 24.03 2.56
C LEU A 39 5.35 25.12 3.31
N CYS A 40 6.60 25.36 2.94
CA CYS A 40 7.40 26.42 3.54
C CYS A 40 6.80 27.79 3.15
N PRO A 41 6.48 28.67 4.11
CA PRO A 41 5.90 29.99 3.80
C PRO A 41 6.89 30.98 3.16
N ALA A 42 8.14 30.58 2.91
CA ALA A 42 9.19 31.43 2.34
C ALA A 42 9.09 31.65 0.81
N GLY A 43 8.08 31.08 0.15
CA GLY A 43 7.79 31.32 -1.27
C GLY A 43 6.82 32.50 -1.50
N PRO A 44 6.76 33.07 -2.71
CA PRO A 44 5.85 34.17 -3.02
C PRO A 44 4.39 33.80 -2.66
N PRO A 45 3.59 34.74 -2.13
CA PRO A 45 2.29 34.50 -1.49
C PRO A 45 1.14 34.10 -2.44
N GLN A 46 1.44 33.56 -3.63
CA GLN A 46 0.55 33.72 -4.79
C GLN A 46 -0.19 32.45 -5.20
N HIS A 47 0.28 31.27 -4.82
CA HIS A 47 -0.37 30.03 -5.25
C HIS A 47 -1.08 29.38 -4.08
N ALA A 48 -2.41 29.35 -4.15
CA ALA A 48 -3.22 28.49 -3.28
C ALA A 48 -2.65 27.07 -3.34
N PRO A 49 -2.63 26.34 -2.20
CA PRO A 49 -2.17 24.96 -2.20
C PRO A 49 -2.99 24.15 -3.23
N PRO A 50 -2.37 23.18 -3.92
CA PRO A 50 -3.07 22.38 -4.93
C PRO A 50 -4.24 21.64 -4.28
N GLU A 51 -5.30 21.39 -5.03
CA GLU A 51 -6.45 20.61 -4.54
C GLU A 51 -6.20 19.10 -4.63
N SER A 52 -5.18 18.67 -5.38
CA SER A 52 -4.81 17.27 -5.52
C SER A 52 -3.31 17.06 -5.76
N LEU A 53 -2.82 15.88 -5.39
CA LEU A 53 -1.51 15.35 -5.76
C LEU A 53 -1.69 14.08 -6.61
N THR A 54 -0.65 13.70 -7.34
CA THR A 54 -0.63 12.44 -8.09
C THR A 54 0.38 11.49 -7.48
N LEU A 55 -0.09 10.34 -7.01
CA LEU A 55 0.73 9.20 -6.61
C LEU A 55 1.03 8.35 -7.86
N VAL A 56 2.30 8.19 -8.20
CA VAL A 56 2.77 7.47 -9.38
C VAL A 56 3.49 6.21 -8.93
N TYR A 57 2.95 5.04 -9.25
CA TYR A 57 3.66 3.77 -9.14
C TYR A 57 4.55 3.59 -10.37
N LEU A 58 5.84 3.36 -10.14
CA LEU A 58 6.83 3.23 -11.20
C LEU A 58 6.74 1.86 -11.91
N PRO A 59 7.18 1.76 -13.18
CA PRO A 59 7.38 0.48 -13.84
C PRO A 59 8.28 -0.47 -13.05
N ARG A 60 7.96 -1.76 -13.09
CA ARG A 60 8.48 -2.80 -12.18
C ARG A 60 9.25 -3.86 -12.97
N ILE A 61 10.57 -3.81 -12.91
CA ILE A 61 11.46 -4.75 -13.62
C ILE A 61 11.28 -6.19 -13.10
N ASN A 62 11.01 -6.34 -11.80
CA ASN A 62 10.84 -7.66 -11.16
C ASN A 62 9.48 -8.32 -11.44
N GLY A 63 8.59 -7.69 -12.22
CA GLY A 63 7.26 -8.22 -12.49
C GLY A 63 6.33 -8.23 -11.28
N ALA A 64 6.66 -7.52 -10.18
CA ALA A 64 5.86 -7.53 -8.96
C ALA A 64 4.40 -7.14 -9.26
N PRO A 65 3.42 -7.87 -8.69
CA PRO A 65 2.01 -7.57 -8.91
C PRO A 65 1.66 -6.21 -8.31
N LEU A 66 0.87 -5.43 -9.05
CA LEU A 66 0.24 -4.22 -8.57
C LEU A 66 -1.21 -4.24 -9.03
N GLU A 67 -2.13 -4.03 -8.09
CA GLU A 67 -3.55 -3.83 -8.37
C GLU A 67 -4.00 -2.52 -7.74
N VAL A 68 -4.79 -1.74 -8.48
CA VAL A 68 -5.42 -0.51 -8.00
C VAL A 68 -6.92 -0.63 -8.25
N ASN A 69 -7.73 -0.51 -7.20
CA ASN A 69 -9.19 -0.69 -7.25
C ASN A 69 -9.62 -2.02 -7.91
N GLY A 70 -8.81 -3.07 -7.72
CA GLY A 70 -9.03 -4.40 -8.31
C GLY A 70 -8.58 -4.55 -9.76
N ALA A 71 -8.15 -3.48 -10.43
CA ALA A 71 -7.57 -3.54 -11.76
C ALA A 71 -6.07 -3.84 -11.68
N ARG A 72 -5.63 -4.88 -12.40
CA ARG A 72 -4.21 -5.26 -12.46
C ARG A 72 -3.44 -4.31 -13.37
N VAL A 73 -2.36 -3.75 -12.83
CA VAL A 73 -1.44 -2.88 -13.57
C VAL A 73 -0.36 -3.74 -14.21
N ARG A 74 -0.06 -3.49 -15.49
CA ARG A 74 1.04 -4.19 -16.17
C ARG A 74 2.40 -3.79 -15.59
N PRO A 75 3.38 -4.69 -15.50
CA PRO A 75 4.70 -4.35 -14.94
C PRO A 75 5.45 -3.24 -15.69
N ASP A 76 5.27 -3.14 -17.00
CA ASP A 76 5.91 -2.16 -17.88
C ASP A 76 5.21 -0.80 -17.89
N ALA A 77 4.04 -0.68 -17.23
CA ALA A 77 3.25 0.53 -17.20
C ALA A 77 3.28 1.20 -15.81
N PRO A 78 3.36 2.54 -15.75
CA PRO A 78 3.08 3.25 -14.52
C PRO A 78 1.60 3.16 -14.15
N ALA A 79 1.29 3.38 -12.87
CA ALA A 79 -0.09 3.61 -12.42
C ALA A 79 -0.20 4.92 -11.65
N PHE A 80 -1.33 5.58 -11.81
CA PHE A 80 -1.60 6.90 -11.26
C PHE A 80 -2.79 6.83 -10.31
N VAL A 81 -2.63 7.41 -9.12
CA VAL A 81 -3.67 7.52 -8.10
C VAL A 81 -3.75 8.97 -7.65
N ALA A 82 -4.94 9.57 -7.73
CA ALA A 82 -5.15 10.94 -7.29
C ALA A 82 -5.32 10.98 -5.76
N LEU A 83 -4.56 11.83 -5.09
CA LEU A 83 -4.73 12.16 -3.67
C LEU A 83 -5.45 13.50 -3.59
N HIS A 84 -6.60 13.55 -2.92
CA HIS A 84 -7.38 14.77 -2.79
C HIS A 84 -7.12 15.44 -1.45
N ARG A 85 -7.14 16.77 -1.44
CA ARG A 85 -6.97 17.55 -0.22
C ARG A 85 -8.07 17.20 0.79
N VAL A 86 -7.66 16.75 1.97
CA VAL A 86 -8.56 16.48 3.08
C VAL A 86 -8.89 17.80 3.75
N ARG A 87 -10.17 18.19 3.72
CA ARG A 87 -10.68 19.37 4.42
C ARG A 87 -10.84 19.04 5.90
N SER A 88 -9.74 19.02 6.66
CA SER A 88 -9.82 19.02 8.12
C SER A 88 -9.89 20.46 8.63
N ALA A 89 -10.75 20.72 9.61
CA ALA A 89 -10.90 22.02 10.26
C ALA A 89 -9.64 22.45 11.04
N GLU A 90 -8.71 21.51 11.27
CA GLU A 90 -7.52 21.74 12.08
C GLU A 90 -6.25 21.42 11.29
N SER A 91 -5.68 22.45 10.67
CA SER A 91 -4.27 22.47 10.32
C SER A 91 -3.79 23.91 10.51
N GLY A 92 -3.73 24.33 11.77
CA GLY A 92 -2.99 25.52 12.17
C GLY A 92 -1.52 25.30 11.83
N GLY A 93 -0.92 26.17 11.02
CA GLY A 93 0.51 26.12 10.71
C GLY A 93 0.90 25.74 9.27
N GLY A 94 -0.02 25.82 8.29
CA GLY A 94 0.35 25.69 6.87
C GLY A 94 0.56 24.26 6.36
N GLU A 95 0.41 23.26 7.23
CA GLU A 95 0.40 21.86 6.84
C GLU A 95 -0.88 21.50 6.07
N ARG A 96 -0.76 20.65 5.05
CA ARG A 96 -1.87 20.19 4.22
C ARG A 96 -1.82 18.67 4.11
N VAL A 97 -2.98 18.04 4.33
CA VAL A 97 -3.15 16.58 4.22
C VAL A 97 -3.87 16.28 2.92
N TYR A 98 -3.34 15.33 2.16
CA TYR A 98 -3.93 14.78 0.95
C TYR A 98 -4.14 13.29 1.15
N GLY A 99 -5.22 12.74 0.63
CA GLY A 99 -5.44 11.31 0.71
C GLY A 99 -6.35 10.73 -0.34
N CYS A 100 -6.30 9.40 -0.45
CA CYS A 100 -7.23 8.61 -1.25
C CYS A 100 -7.63 7.36 -0.46
N THR A 101 -8.74 6.76 -0.88
CA THR A 101 -9.23 5.48 -0.33
C THR A 101 -9.14 4.34 -1.35
N ASP A 102 -8.37 4.57 -2.43
CA ASP A 102 -8.13 3.58 -3.46
C ASP A 102 -7.49 2.33 -2.86
N ARG A 103 -8.05 1.17 -3.21
CA ARG A 103 -7.57 -0.12 -2.70
C ARG A 103 -6.39 -0.57 -3.54
N VAL A 104 -5.22 -0.63 -2.92
CA VAL A 104 -3.98 -1.05 -3.60
C VAL A 104 -3.52 -2.39 -3.06
N ARG A 105 -3.16 -3.32 -3.96
CA ARG A 105 -2.39 -4.52 -3.62
C ARG A 105 -1.02 -4.42 -4.26
N ALA A 106 0.03 -4.34 -3.45
CA ALA A 106 1.39 -4.14 -3.91
C ALA A 106 2.27 -5.34 -3.54
N GLY A 107 2.92 -5.95 -4.54
CA GLY A 107 3.95 -6.94 -4.33
C GLY A 107 5.25 -6.36 -3.76
N GLU A 108 6.18 -7.25 -3.44
CA GLU A 108 7.51 -6.87 -2.95
C GLU A 108 8.26 -5.99 -3.98
N GLY A 109 8.84 -4.89 -3.51
CA GLY A 109 9.66 -3.99 -4.34
C GLY A 109 8.89 -2.98 -5.20
N VAL A 110 7.56 -2.92 -5.09
CA VAL A 110 6.76 -1.81 -5.66
C VAL A 110 7.19 -0.49 -5.03
N ARG A 111 7.39 0.54 -5.86
CA ARG A 111 7.78 1.90 -5.44
C ARG A 111 6.77 2.91 -5.94
N PHE A 112 6.65 4.02 -5.22
CA PHE A 112 5.81 5.14 -5.64
C PHE A 112 6.48 6.49 -5.42
N GLU A 113 5.99 7.48 -6.15
CA GLU A 113 6.40 8.87 -6.02
C GLU A 113 5.13 9.75 -5.96
N ALA A 114 5.15 10.81 -5.15
CA ALA A 114 4.06 11.77 -5.09
C ALA A 114 4.46 13.06 -5.81
N TYR A 115 3.58 13.59 -6.65
CA TYR A 115 3.82 14.75 -7.48
C TYR A 115 2.83 15.88 -7.19
N VAL A 116 3.34 17.11 -7.21
CA VAL A 116 2.57 18.36 -7.27
C VAL A 116 2.71 18.90 -8.69
N GLY A 117 1.69 18.72 -9.52
CA GLY A 117 1.83 18.99 -10.96
C GLY A 117 2.93 18.10 -11.57
N GLU A 118 3.98 18.70 -12.11
CA GLU A 118 5.14 18.00 -12.69
C GLU A 118 6.32 17.85 -11.70
N GLU A 119 6.23 18.46 -10.51
CA GLU A 119 7.30 18.44 -9.52
C GLU A 119 7.15 17.27 -8.55
N ARG A 120 8.21 16.48 -8.36
CA ARG A 120 8.20 15.35 -7.41
C ARG A 120 8.38 15.85 -5.98
N ALA A 121 7.37 15.61 -5.15
CA ALA A 121 7.36 16.00 -3.74
C ALA A 121 7.87 14.92 -2.78
N VAL A 122 7.57 13.64 -3.03
CA VAL A 122 7.92 12.52 -2.11
C VAL A 122 8.26 11.25 -2.90
N LYS A 123 9.07 10.37 -2.30
CA LYS A 123 9.33 8.99 -2.76
C LYS A 123 9.08 8.00 -1.61
N GLY A 124 8.51 6.84 -1.93
CA GLY A 124 8.24 5.74 -0.98
C GLY A 124 8.34 4.36 -1.60
#